data_AF-A0A6B3C5Y7-F1
#
_entry.id   AF-A0A6B3C5Y7-F1
#
_cell.length_a   1.000
_cell.length_b   1.000
_cell.length_c   1.000
_cell.angle_alpha   90.00
_cell.angle_beta   90.00
_cell.angle_gamma   90.00
#
_symmetry.space_group_name_H-M   'P 1'
#
loop_
_entity.id
_entity.type
_entity.pdbx_description
1 polymer ?
#
loop_
_entity_poly.entity_id
_entity_poly.type
_entity_poly.pdbx_seq_one_letter_code
_entity_poly.pdbx_strand_id
1 'polypeptide(L)'
;MTTTPFLDQDQEDTDAPPFEELLLKAAASPREQAAVRALVDEEQILSRPAFRRALVWDTVEGIEFSWQNLACYLYGLELNDSERGFVDLVLSIASPHQTSLTRVMDLDERRLAILLRAMISLSGVDTLAVGTRL
;
A
#
# COMPACT_ATOMS: atom_id res chain seq x y z
N MET A 1 48.80 15.03 -4.17
CA MET A 1 47.74 16.01 -3.85
C MET A 1 47.24 16.60 -5.15
N THR A 2 46.14 16.09 -5.70
CA THR A 2 45.36 16.77 -6.73
C THR A 2 43.91 16.28 -6.68
N THR A 3 43.08 17.13 -6.06
CA THR A 3 41.67 17.47 -6.33
C THR A 3 40.77 16.50 -7.09
N THR A 4 39.85 15.91 -6.33
CA THR A 4 38.51 15.45 -6.74
C THR A 4 37.71 16.58 -7.40
N PRO A 5 36.98 16.35 -8.50
CA PRO A 5 35.72 17.00 -8.72
C PRO A 5 34.61 16.11 -8.15
N PHE A 6 33.92 16.67 -7.16
CA PHE A 6 32.60 16.27 -6.71
C PHE A 6 31.72 16.09 -7.95
N LEU A 7 31.19 14.89 -8.18
CA LEU A 7 30.08 14.72 -9.11
C LEU A 7 28.87 15.37 -8.45
N ASP A 8 28.51 16.55 -8.93
CA ASP A 8 27.14 17.04 -8.88
C ASP A 8 26.24 15.94 -9.47
N GLN A 9 25.52 15.23 -8.61
CA GLN A 9 24.42 14.35 -9.00
C GLN A 9 23.11 14.99 -8.58
N ASP A 10 22.85 16.17 -9.15
CA ASP A 10 21.47 16.64 -9.38
C ASP A 10 21.06 16.20 -10.79
N GLN A 11 20.95 14.88 -10.97
CA GLN A 11 20.25 14.33 -12.12
C GLN A 11 18.87 13.90 -11.63
N GLU A 12 17.95 14.86 -11.64
CA GLU A 12 16.50 14.63 -11.58
C GLU A 12 16.14 13.69 -12.73
N ASP A 13 16.06 12.39 -12.43
CA ASP A 13 15.55 11.36 -13.32
C ASP A 13 14.02 11.54 -13.41
N THR A 14 13.60 12.55 -14.17
CA THR A 14 12.21 13.02 -14.30
C THR A 14 11.34 12.10 -15.18
N ASP A 15 11.90 10.98 -15.66
CA ASP A 15 11.19 10.01 -16.53
C ASP A 15 10.88 8.69 -15.81
N ALA A 16 11.24 8.58 -14.52
CA ALA A 16 10.86 7.43 -13.72
C ALA A 16 9.34 7.48 -13.43
N PRO A 17 8.58 6.42 -13.77
CA PRO A 17 7.15 6.39 -13.47
C PRO A 17 6.91 6.54 -11.97
N PRO A 18 5.82 7.23 -11.57
CA PRO A 18 5.53 7.45 -10.16
C PRO A 18 5.43 6.12 -9.43
N PHE A 19 5.88 6.10 -8.16
CA PHE A 19 5.93 4.88 -7.33
C PHE A 19 4.60 4.11 -7.35
N GLU A 20 3.47 4.81 -7.31
CA GLU A 20 2.12 4.23 -7.37
C GLU A 20 1.85 3.49 -8.69
N GLU A 21 2.33 4.00 -9.82
CA GLU A 21 2.19 3.34 -11.12
C GLU A 21 3.06 2.09 -11.19
N LEU A 22 4.25 2.13 -10.60
CA LEU A 22 5.11 0.95 -10.46
C LEU A 22 4.44 -0.13 -9.60
N LEU A 23 3.82 0.25 -8.47
CA LEU A 23 3.09 -0.69 -7.62
C LEU A 23 1.92 -1.34 -8.37
N LEU A 24 1.14 -0.55 -9.11
CA LEU A 24 0.01 -1.08 -9.87
C LEU A 24 0.46 -2.02 -11.00
N LYS A 25 1.59 -1.75 -11.65
CA LYS A 25 2.18 -2.64 -12.67
C LYS A 25 2.72 -3.93 -12.08
N ALA A 26 3.29 -3.88 -10.87
CA ALA A 26 3.86 -5.05 -10.19
C ALA A 26 2.80 -6.00 -9.59
N ALA A 27 1.55 -5.56 -9.44
CA ALA A 27 0.49 -6.35 -8.81
C ALA A 27 0.02 -7.49 -9.73
N ALA A 28 0.39 -8.73 -9.40
CA ALA A 28 0.25 -9.88 -10.29
C ALA A 28 -1.14 -10.55 -10.22
N SER A 29 -1.88 -10.36 -9.14
CA SER A 29 -3.20 -10.96 -8.94
C SER A 29 -4.32 -9.94 -8.69
N PRO A 30 -5.60 -10.28 -8.93
CA PRO A 30 -6.73 -9.39 -8.60
C PRO A 30 -6.77 -8.96 -7.14
N ARG A 31 -6.32 -9.84 -6.23
CA ARG A 31 -6.19 -9.56 -4.80
C ARG A 31 -5.14 -8.50 -4.53
N GLU A 32 -3.97 -8.65 -5.13
CA GLU A 32 -2.89 -7.67 -5.01
C GLU A 32 -3.28 -6.35 -5.65
N GLN A 33 -3.93 -6.36 -6.81
CA GLN A 33 -4.40 -5.14 -7.47
C GLN A 33 -5.38 -4.37 -6.58
N ALA A 34 -6.36 -5.05 -5.99
CA ALA A 34 -7.31 -4.42 -5.05
C ALA A 34 -6.60 -3.86 -3.81
N ALA A 35 -5.65 -4.61 -3.24
CA ALA A 35 -4.88 -4.17 -2.08
C ALA A 35 -3.97 -2.96 -2.38
N VAL A 36 -3.25 -3.00 -3.51
CA VAL A 36 -2.38 -1.92 -3.96
C VAL A 36 -3.19 -0.67 -4.26
N ARG A 37 -4.34 -0.80 -4.94
CA ARG A 37 -5.25 0.33 -5.17
C ARG A 37 -5.69 0.97 -3.84
N ALA A 38 -6.02 0.15 -2.84
CA ALA A 38 -6.39 0.64 -1.52
C ALA A 38 -5.25 1.42 -0.86
N LEU A 39 -4.00 0.95 -0.96
CA LEU A 39 -2.82 1.64 -0.44
C LEU A 39 -2.55 2.96 -1.17
N VAL A 40 -2.72 2.97 -2.49
CA VAL A 40 -2.57 4.18 -3.32
C VAL A 40 -3.63 5.22 -2.93
N ASP A 41 -4.90 4.83 -2.81
CA ASP A 41 -5.99 5.73 -2.40
C ASP A 41 -5.84 6.25 -0.95
N GLU A 42 -5.19 5.47 -0.08
CA GLU A 42 -4.94 5.87 1.31
C GLU A 42 -3.86 6.95 1.40
N GLU A 43 -2.86 6.93 0.51
CA GLU A 43 -1.80 7.94 0.27
C GLU A 43 -0.89 8.25 1.48
N GLN A 44 -1.44 8.49 2.67
CA GLN A 44 -0.74 8.99 3.86
C GLN A 44 0.20 7.95 4.45
N ILE A 45 -0.25 6.71 4.60
CA ILE A 45 0.55 5.56 5.01
C ILE A 45 1.54 5.23 3.90
N LEU A 46 1.09 5.21 2.64
CA LEU A 46 1.94 4.89 1.50
C LEU A 46 3.08 5.89 1.34
N SER A 47 2.89 7.16 1.70
CA SER A 47 3.90 8.20 1.65
C SER A 47 5.02 8.03 2.69
N ARG A 48 4.86 7.16 3.69
CA ARG A 48 5.87 6.95 4.74
C ARG A 48 7.05 6.11 4.22
N PRO A 49 8.29 6.60 4.31
CA PRO A 49 9.46 5.85 3.83
C PRO A 49 9.67 4.50 4.53
N ALA A 50 9.31 4.40 5.82
CA ALA A 50 9.38 3.14 6.55
C ALA A 50 8.37 2.10 6.01
N PHE A 51 7.15 2.56 5.66
CA PHE A 51 6.13 1.70 5.09
C PHE A 51 6.52 1.19 3.70
N ARG A 52 7.01 2.09 2.82
CA ARG A 52 7.48 1.71 1.47
C ARG A 52 8.57 0.63 1.53
N ARG A 53 9.57 0.82 2.41
CA ARG A 53 10.66 -0.16 2.61
C ARG A 53 10.19 -1.51 3.18
N ALA A 54 9.07 -1.53 3.91
CA ALA A 54 8.49 -2.76 4.42
C ALA A 54 7.64 -3.48 3.35
N LEU A 55 6.91 -2.71 2.53
CA LEU A 55 6.01 -3.20 1.50
C LEU A 55 6.75 -3.77 0.29
N VAL A 56 7.82 -3.11 -0.15
CA VAL A 56 8.54 -3.49 -1.36
C VAL A 56 10.03 -3.64 -1.14
N TRP A 57 10.63 -4.48 -1.96
CA TRP A 57 12.07 -4.63 -2.06
C TRP A 57 12.50 -4.49 -3.51
N ASP A 58 13.63 -3.81 -3.69
CA ASP A 58 14.17 -3.51 -5.01
C ASP A 58 14.92 -4.73 -5.54
N THR A 59 14.61 -5.14 -6.77
CA THR A 59 15.26 -6.26 -7.46
C THR A 59 15.77 -5.80 -8.82
N VAL A 60 16.66 -6.60 -9.43
CA VAL A 60 17.19 -6.29 -10.77
C VAL A 60 16.08 -6.25 -11.83
N GLU A 61 14.96 -6.93 -11.60
CA GLU A 61 13.80 -7.00 -12.50
C GLU A 61 12.72 -5.95 -12.18
N GLY A 62 12.91 -5.15 -11.12
CA GLY A 62 12.00 -4.10 -10.68
C GLY A 62 11.53 -4.28 -9.24
N ILE A 63 10.39 -3.67 -8.93
CA ILE A 63 9.82 -3.68 -7.58
C ILE A 63 9.00 -4.95 -7.38
N GLU A 64 9.33 -5.73 -6.35
CA GLU A 64 8.52 -6.87 -5.91
C GLU A 64 7.81 -6.58 -4.58
N PHE A 65 6.59 -7.08 -4.45
CA PHE A 65 5.83 -6.99 -3.20
C PHE A 65 6.30 -7.99 -2.16
N SER A 66 6.45 -7.52 -0.93
CA SER A 66 6.75 -8.35 0.22
C SER A 66 5.68 -8.18 1.30
N TRP A 67 4.48 -8.71 1.04
CA TRP A 67 3.35 -8.68 1.98
C TRP A 67 3.69 -9.33 3.33
N GLN A 68 4.47 -10.41 3.31
CA GLN A 68 4.96 -11.06 4.53
C GLN A 68 5.87 -10.15 5.34
N ASN A 69 6.75 -9.41 4.67
CA ASN A 69 7.66 -8.48 5.32
C ASN A 69 6.89 -7.30 5.94
N LEU A 70 5.91 -6.77 5.22
CA LEU A 70 5.00 -5.76 5.76
C LEU A 70 4.27 -6.27 7.01
N ALA A 71 3.76 -7.50 6.99
CA ALA A 71 3.11 -8.11 8.15
C ALA A 71 4.07 -8.27 9.35
N CYS A 72 5.31 -8.66 9.11
CA CYS A 72 6.33 -8.79 10.16
C CYS A 72 6.69 -7.46 10.82
N TYR A 73 6.78 -6.38 10.02
CA TYR A 73 7.19 -5.07 10.50
C TYR A 73 6.04 -4.17 10.94
N LEU A 74 4.79 -4.57 10.77
CA LEU A 74 3.60 -3.75 11.00
C LEU A 74 3.61 -3.02 12.35
N TYR A 75 3.99 -3.72 13.43
CA TYR A 75 4.02 -3.16 14.77
C TYR A 75 5.16 -2.16 15.02
N GLY A 76 6.19 -2.16 14.17
CA GLY A 76 7.32 -1.24 14.20
C GLY A 76 7.16 -0.02 13.28
N LEU A 77 6.06 0.09 12.53
CA LEU A 77 5.82 1.20 11.59
C LEU A 77 5.20 2.46 12.22
N GLU A 78 5.08 2.48 13.56
CA GLU A 78 4.51 3.61 14.33
C GLU A 78 3.13 4.07 13.82
N LEU A 79 2.35 3.13 13.29
CA LEU A 79 0.98 3.37 12.85
C LEU A 79 0.05 3.51 14.07
N ASN A 80 -0.86 4.48 14.02
CA ASN A 80 -1.96 4.55 14.99
C ASN A 80 -2.95 3.38 14.78
N ASP A 81 -3.91 3.21 15.69
CA ASP A 81 -4.83 2.07 15.65
C ASP A 81 -5.66 2.01 14.35
N SER A 82 -6.09 3.17 13.84
CA SER A 82 -6.87 3.26 12.60
C SER A 82 -6.04 2.89 11.37
N GLU A 83 -4.83 3.43 11.27
CA GLU A 83 -3.87 3.11 10.20
C GLU A 83 -3.47 1.64 10.23
N ARG A 84 -3.23 1.10 11.43
CA ARG A 84 -2.85 -0.30 11.61
C ARG A 84 -3.99 -1.24 11.26
N GLY A 85 -5.21 -0.94 11.71
CA GLY A 85 -6.40 -1.70 11.35
C GLY A 85 -6.63 -1.71 9.84
N PHE A 86 -6.40 -0.59 9.17
CA PHE A 86 -6.48 -0.49 7.70
C PHE A 86 -5.46 -1.43 7.04
N VAL A 87 -4.19 -1.36 7.45
CA VAL A 87 -3.14 -2.19 6.86
C VAL A 87 -3.35 -3.68 7.16
N ASP A 88 -3.80 -4.05 8.36
CA ASP A 88 -4.17 -5.42 8.72
C ASP A 88 -5.24 -5.98 7.75
N LEU A 89 -6.26 -5.18 7.44
CA LEU A 89 -7.34 -5.56 6.51
C LEU A 89 -6.84 -5.64 5.06
N VAL A 90 -5.98 -4.71 4.63
CA VAL A 90 -5.33 -4.76 3.32
C VAL A 90 -4.44 -6.01 3.19
N LEU A 91 -3.67 -6.35 4.22
CA LEU A 91 -2.85 -7.57 4.26
C LEU A 91 -3.71 -8.83 4.10
N SER A 92 -4.92 -8.82 4.67
CA SER A 92 -5.87 -9.92 4.54
C SER A 92 -6.50 -10.04 3.14
N ILE A 93 -6.60 -8.93 2.41
CA ILE A 93 -6.98 -8.93 0.99
C ILE A 93 -5.84 -9.47 0.13
N ALA A 94 -4.63 -8.96 0.34
CA ALA A 94 -3.47 -9.23 -0.52
C ALA A 94 -2.86 -10.62 -0.31
N SER A 95 -2.91 -11.14 0.91
CA SER A 95 -2.14 -12.33 1.32
C SER A 95 -2.97 -13.28 2.20
N PRO A 96 -2.50 -14.50 2.49
CA PRO A 96 -3.16 -15.42 3.42
C PRO A 96 -3.24 -14.93 4.88
N HIS A 97 -2.82 -13.70 5.16
CA HIS A 97 -2.90 -13.09 6.48
C HIS A 97 -4.35 -13.05 6.96
N GLN A 98 -4.60 -13.62 8.14
CA GLN A 98 -5.91 -13.60 8.76
C GLN A 98 -5.98 -12.45 9.75
N THR A 99 -6.94 -11.56 9.58
CA THR A 99 -7.24 -10.51 10.55
C THR A 99 -8.70 -10.58 10.98
N SER A 100 -9.01 -10.02 12.15
CA SER A 100 -10.39 -9.92 12.62
C SER A 100 -11.12 -8.83 11.85
N LEU A 101 -12.31 -9.15 11.33
CA LEU A 101 -13.18 -8.14 10.70
C LEU A 101 -13.58 -7.02 11.69
N THR A 102 -13.48 -7.26 13.00
CA THR A 102 -13.73 -6.23 14.02
C THR A 102 -12.77 -5.04 13.91
N ARG A 103 -11.62 -5.19 13.22
CA ARG A 103 -10.71 -4.07 12.89
C ARG A 103 -11.37 -2.95 12.09
N VAL A 104 -12.49 -3.24 11.42
CA VAL A 104 -13.32 -2.22 10.75
C VAL A 104 -13.80 -1.14 11.73
N MET A 105 -13.95 -1.47 13.02
CA MET A 105 -14.34 -0.50 14.06
C MET A 105 -13.24 0.51 14.38
N ASP A 106 -11.98 0.19 14.07
CA ASP A 106 -10.83 1.06 14.31
C ASP A 106 -10.68 2.09 13.15
N LEU A 107 -11.34 1.87 12.02
CA LEU A 107 -11.22 2.70 10.82
C LEU A 107 -12.00 4.01 10.94
N ASP A 108 -11.37 5.10 10.52
CA ASP A 108 -12.10 6.32 10.19
C ASP A 108 -12.93 6.16 8.90
N GLU A 109 -13.83 7.12 8.66
CA GLU A 109 -14.74 7.11 7.52
C GLU A 109 -14.00 7.03 6.16
N ARG A 110 -12.86 7.73 6.03
CA ARG A 110 -12.07 7.74 4.80
C ARG A 110 -11.50 6.35 4.53
N ARG A 111 -10.83 5.75 5.50
CA ARG A 111 -10.18 4.43 5.38
C ARG A 111 -11.20 3.31 5.21
N LEU A 112 -12.36 3.43 5.88
CA LEU A 112 -13.47 2.52 5.67
C LEU A 112 -13.99 2.58 4.22
N ALA A 113 -14.21 3.78 3.68
CA ALA A 113 -14.68 3.94 2.31
C ALA A 113 -13.70 3.35 1.28
N ILE A 114 -12.40 3.54 1.48
CA ILE A 114 -11.35 2.95 0.64
C ILE A 114 -11.40 1.42 0.70
N LEU A 115 -11.44 0.86 1.91
CA LEU A 115 -11.48 -0.59 2.10
C LEU A 115 -12.72 -1.23 1.45
N LEU A 116 -13.89 -0.61 1.60
CA LEU A 116 -15.12 -1.10 0.98
C LEU A 116 -15.04 -1.07 -0.55
N ARG A 117 -14.44 -0.02 -1.14
CA ARG A 117 -14.19 0.02 -2.59
C ARG A 117 -13.23 -1.08 -3.03
N ALA A 118 -12.20 -1.38 -2.25
CA ALA A 118 -11.28 -2.47 -2.53
C ALA A 118 -11.99 -3.83 -2.49
N MET A 119 -12.90 -4.05 -1.53
CA MET A 119 -13.70 -5.28 -1.46
C MET A 119 -14.69 -5.41 -2.62
N ILE A 120 -15.33 -4.30 -3.03
CA ILE A 120 -16.19 -4.26 -4.21
C ILE A 120 -15.39 -4.64 -5.47
N SER A 121 -14.23 -4.01 -5.66
CA SER A 121 -13.32 -4.31 -6.77
C SER A 121 -12.87 -5.77 -6.75
N LEU A 122 -12.51 -6.33 -5.59
CA LEU A 122 -12.13 -7.73 -5.44
C LEU A 122 -13.28 -8.69 -5.80
N SER A 123 -14.52 -8.32 -5.48
CA SER A 123 -15.70 -9.15 -5.77
C SER A 123 -16.08 -9.16 -7.26
N GLY A 124 -15.53 -8.25 -8.07
CA GLY A 124 -15.91 -8.05 -9.46
C GLY A 124 -17.33 -7.51 -9.63
N VAL A 125 -17.91 -6.90 -8.60
CA VAL A 125 -19.27 -6.34 -8.62
C VAL A 125 -19.20 -4.83 -8.85
N ASP A 126 -19.45 -4.36 -10.08
CA ASP A 126 -19.32 -2.94 -10.42
C ASP A 126 -20.53 -2.08 -10.02
N THR A 127 -21.61 -2.69 -9.52
CA THR A 127 -22.93 -2.05 -9.37
C THR A 127 -23.36 -1.84 -7.92
N LEU A 128 -22.51 -2.17 -6.95
CA LEU A 128 -22.89 -2.15 -5.54
C LEU A 128 -22.86 -0.72 -4.99
N ALA A 129 -24.03 -0.10 -4.86
CA ALA A 129 -24.19 1.17 -4.18
C ALA A 129 -24.18 0.96 -2.66
N VAL A 130 -23.09 1.34 -1.99
CA VAL A 130 -23.03 1.37 -0.53
C VAL A 130 -23.64 2.68 -0.05
N GLY A 131 -24.85 2.61 0.51
CA GLY A 131 -25.60 3.77 0.98
C GLY A 131 -25.13 4.31 2.33
N THR A 132 -25.47 5.57 2.61
CA THR A 132 -25.33 6.20 3.93
C THR A 132 -26.46 5.73 4.85
N ARG A 133 -26.14 5.40 6.11
CA ARG A 133 -27.17 5.26 7.15
C ARG A 133 -27.59 6.65 7.62
N LEU A 134 -28.91 6.88 7.64
CA LEU A 134 -29.56 8.04 8.27
C LEU A 134 -29.34 8.05 9.78
#